data_AF-A0A2E4W5C9-F1
#
_entry.id   AF-A0A2E4W5C9-F1
#
_cell.length_a   1.000
_cell.length_b   1.000
_cell.length_c   1.000
_cell.angle_alpha   90.00
_cell.angle_beta   90.00
_cell.angle_gamma   90.00
#
_symmetry.space_group_name_H-M   'P 1'
#
loop_
_entity.id
_entity.type
_entity.pdbx_description
1 polymer ?
#
loop_
_entity_poly.entity_id
_entity_poly.type
_entity_poly.pdbx_seq_one_letter_code
_entity_poly.pdbx_strand_id
1 'polypeptide(L)'
;MSEIEYNDFGFTAMDAEELASVDTKIVEKTTTATEVIHKLDDFIRPLLENLAKDSDKEYIYWPNRVEIITKKIAELDLIQKNI
;
A
#
# COMPACT_ATOMS: atom_id res chain seq x y z
N MET A 1 9.42 40.19 37.49
CA MET A 1 9.84 39.39 36.32
C MET A 1 9.27 38.01 36.56
N SER A 2 8.15 37.69 35.92
CA SER A 2 7.53 36.38 36.05
C SER A 2 8.31 35.41 35.17
N GLU A 3 8.99 34.46 35.81
CA GLU A 3 9.59 33.31 35.13
C GLU A 3 8.46 32.54 34.43
N ILE A 4 8.51 32.52 33.11
CA ILE A 4 7.71 31.59 32.32
C ILE A 4 8.34 30.24 32.60
N GLU A 5 7.72 29.47 33.50
CA GLU A 5 8.05 28.07 33.75
C GLU A 5 7.82 27.30 32.45
N TYR A 6 8.89 27.15 31.67
CA TYR A 6 8.88 26.41 30.42
C TYR A 6 8.63 24.95 30.77
N ASN A 7 7.41 24.49 30.53
CA ASN A 7 6.96 23.13 30.84
C ASN A 7 8.00 22.09 30.39
N ASP A 8 8.60 21.41 31.36
CA ASP A 8 9.47 20.21 31.22
C ASP A 8 8.65 18.92 30.99
N PHE A 9 7.45 19.04 30.43
CA PHE A 9 6.81 17.92 29.75
C PHE A 9 7.34 17.96 28.32
N GLY A 10 7.92 16.88 27.80
CA GLY A 10 8.59 16.76 26.49
C GLY A 10 7.77 17.09 25.23
N PHE A 11 7.05 18.20 25.26
CA PHE A 11 6.37 18.93 24.22
C PHE A 11 7.06 20.29 24.13
N THR A 12 8.35 20.31 23.77
CA THR A 12 8.90 21.51 23.13
C THR A 12 7.95 21.81 21.98
N ALA A 13 7.31 22.99 22.00
CA ALA A 13 6.30 23.37 21.02
C ALA A 13 6.87 23.15 19.62
N MET A 14 6.45 22.04 18.99
CA MET A 14 6.92 21.63 17.67
C MET A 14 6.71 22.82 16.74
N ASP A 15 7.78 23.35 16.17
CA ASP A 15 7.67 24.52 15.33
C ASP A 15 7.06 24.14 13.97
N ALA A 16 6.55 25.15 13.25
CA ALA A 16 5.87 24.93 11.98
C ALA A 16 6.78 24.29 10.92
N GLU A 17 8.09 24.46 11.03
CA GLU A 17 9.09 23.92 10.10
C GLU A 17 9.30 22.42 10.36
N GLU A 18 9.38 22.00 11.63
CA GLU A 18 9.40 20.60 12.03
C GLU A 18 8.13 19.86 11.59
N LEU A 19 6.95 20.46 11.81
CA LEU A 19 5.66 19.89 11.35
C LEU A 19 5.63 19.72 9.82
N ALA A 20 6.03 20.76 9.08
CA ALA A 20 6.07 20.70 7.62
C ALA A 20 7.03 19.61 7.10
N SER A 21 8.17 19.42 7.78
CA SER A 21 9.14 18.37 7.43
C SER A 21 8.61 16.95 7.67
N VAL A 22 7.72 16.77 8.64
CA VAL A 22 7.05 15.49 8.89
C VAL A 22 6.01 15.23 7.81
N ASP A 23 5.21 16.23 7.45
CA ASP A 23 4.21 16.12 6.38
C ASP A 23 4.85 15.77 5.05
N THR A 24 5.97 16.42 4.67
CA THR A 24 6.68 16.08 3.42
C THR A 24 7.22 14.66 3.42
N LYS A 25 7.85 14.21 4.52
CA LYS A 25 8.34 12.83 4.65
C LYS A 25 7.20 11.80 4.60
N ILE A 26 6.03 12.12 5.16
CA ILE A 26 4.84 11.25 5.08
C ILE A 26 4.37 11.17 3.63
N VAL A 27 4.26 12.30 2.93
CA VAL A 27 3.84 12.34 1.52
C VAL A 27 4.81 11.57 0.63
N GLU A 28 6.12 11.74 0.80
CA GLU A 28 7.14 11.00 0.04
C GLU A 28 7.06 9.49 0.27
N LYS A 29 6.94 9.06 1.54
CA LYS A 29 6.79 7.63 1.88
C LYS A 29 5.50 7.04 1.32
N THR A 30 4.38 7.77 1.42
CA THR A 30 3.10 7.33 0.85
C THR A 30 3.19 7.21 -0.68
N THR A 31 3.79 8.20 -1.35
CA THR A 31 4.01 8.16 -2.81
C THR A 31 4.85 6.94 -3.20
N THR A 32 5.93 6.67 -2.47
CA THR A 32 6.81 5.51 -2.71
C THR A 32 6.06 4.18 -2.51
N ALA A 33 5.21 4.09 -1.48
CA ALA A 33 4.42 2.90 -1.21
C ALA A 33 3.39 2.64 -2.32
N THR A 34 2.70 3.68 -2.79
CA THR A 34 1.74 3.58 -3.90
C THR A 34 2.42 3.12 -5.19
N GLU A 35 3.61 3.64 -5.52
CA GLU A 35 4.39 3.18 -6.68
C GLU A 35 4.79 1.70 -6.61
N VAL A 36 5.17 1.22 -5.42
CA VAL A 36 5.49 -0.19 -5.20
C VAL A 36 4.27 -1.07 -5.40
N ILE A 37 3.11 -0.63 -4.91
CA ILE A 37 1.83 -1.36 -5.05
C ILE A 37 1.40 -1.42 -6.52
N HIS A 38 1.54 -0.33 -7.28
CA HIS A 38 1.28 -0.33 -8.72
C HIS A 38 2.21 -1.31 -9.46
N LYS A 39 3.52 -1.27 -9.20
CA LYS A 39 4.47 -2.21 -9.82
C LYS A 39 4.15 -3.66 -9.50
N LEU A 40 3.68 -3.94 -8.28
CA LEU A 40 3.26 -5.28 -7.89
C LEU A 40 2.02 -5.73 -8.66
N ASP A 41 1.00 -4.89 -8.79
CA ASP A 41 -0.22 -5.21 -9.53
C ASP A 41 0.08 -5.47 -11.02
N ASP A 42 0.84 -4.56 -11.65
CA ASP A 42 1.27 -4.67 -13.05
C ASP A 42 2.03 -5.97 -13.32
N PHE A 43 2.81 -6.44 -12.34
CA PHE A 43 3.57 -7.68 -12.45
C PHE A 43 2.69 -8.92 -12.26
N ILE A 44 1.84 -8.95 -11.23
CA ILE A 44 1.12 -10.18 -10.82
C ILE A 44 -0.17 -10.40 -11.60
N ARG A 45 -0.91 -9.33 -11.93
CA ARG A 45 -2.21 -9.41 -12.61
C ARG A 45 -2.16 -10.17 -13.94
N PRO A 46 -1.25 -9.86 -14.89
CA PRO A 46 -1.22 -10.59 -16.16
C PRO A 46 -0.90 -12.08 -15.98
N LEU A 47 -0.12 -12.45 -14.95
CA LEU A 47 0.17 -13.85 -14.65
C LEU A 47 -1.08 -14.60 -14.17
N LEU A 48 -1.85 -13.97 -13.29
CA LEU A 48 -3.11 -14.52 -12.78
C LEU A 48 -4.15 -14.64 -13.90
N GLU A 49 -4.29 -13.63 -14.75
CA GLU A 49 -5.22 -13.67 -15.89
C GLU A 49 -4.85 -14.76 -16.91
N ASN A 50 -3.55 -14.91 -17.20
CA ASN A 50 -3.08 -15.98 -18.08
C ASN A 50 -3.33 -17.36 -17.47
N LEU A 51 -3.11 -17.52 -16.16
CA LEU A 51 -3.39 -18.76 -15.44
C LEU A 51 -4.90 -19.08 -15.38
N ALA A 52 -5.77 -18.06 -15.36
CA ALA A 52 -7.20 -18.26 -15.47
C ALA A 52 -7.61 -18.78 -16.85
N LYS A 53 -7.02 -18.24 -17.93
CA LYS A 53 -7.28 -18.62 -19.33
C LYS A 53 -6.80 -20.03 -19.67
N ASP A 54 -5.65 -20.46 -19.15
CA ASP A 54 -5.04 -21.78 -19.40
C ASP A 54 -5.69 -22.92 -18.59
N SER A 55 -7.03 -22.94 -18.49
CA SER A 55 -7.76 -23.90 -17.65
C SER A 55 -7.75 -25.34 -18.15
N ASP A 56 -7.44 -25.54 -19.42
CA ASP A 56 -7.60 -26.84 -20.10
C ASP A 56 -6.29 -27.66 -20.10
N LYS A 57 -5.24 -27.17 -19.45
CA LYS A 57 -3.97 -27.90 -19.34
C LYS A 57 -4.10 -29.01 -18.30
N GLU A 58 -4.12 -30.25 -18.79
CA GLU A 58 -4.34 -31.52 -18.08
C GLU A 58 -3.45 -31.78 -16.85
N TYR A 59 -2.38 -30.99 -16.66
CA TYR A 59 -1.42 -31.12 -15.56
C TYR A 59 -1.59 -30.06 -14.44
N ILE A 60 -2.50 -29.10 -14.58
CA ILE A 60 -2.77 -28.11 -13.52
C ILE A 60 -3.90 -28.61 -12.62
N TYR A 61 -3.57 -29.54 -11.72
CA TYR A 61 -4.49 -30.02 -10.68
C TYR A 61 -4.55 -29.03 -9.51
N TRP A 62 -5.25 -27.91 -9.72
CA TRP A 62 -5.57 -26.97 -8.65
C TRP A 62 -7.09 -26.89 -8.46
N PRO A 63 -7.66 -27.51 -7.40
CA PRO A 63 -9.09 -27.44 -7.15
C PRO A 63 -9.56 -25.99 -6.97
N ASN A 64 -10.72 -25.66 -7.53
CA ASN A 64 -11.32 -24.32 -7.50
C ASN A 64 -10.40 -23.19 -8.00
N ARG A 65 -9.44 -23.50 -8.89
CA ARG A 65 -8.44 -22.54 -9.40
C ARG A 65 -9.06 -21.22 -9.86
N VAL A 66 -10.09 -21.29 -10.70
CA VAL A 66 -10.73 -20.10 -11.28
C VAL A 66 -11.31 -19.23 -10.18
N GLU A 67 -12.05 -19.81 -9.24
CA GLU A 67 -12.63 -19.09 -8.11
C GLU A 67 -11.55 -18.42 -7.24
N ILE A 68 -10.47 -19.14 -6.94
CA ILE A 68 -9.34 -18.60 -6.15
C ILE A 68 -8.67 -17.43 -6.87
N ILE A 69 -8.42 -17.57 -8.18
CA ILE A 69 -7.82 -16.50 -8.99
C ILE A 69 -8.74 -15.29 -9.06
N THR A 70 -10.03 -15.49 -9.34
CA THR A 70 -11.03 -14.40 -9.37
C THR A 70 -11.08 -13.66 -8.04
N LYS A 71 -11.07 -14.39 -6.91
CA LYS A 71 -11.01 -13.77 -5.58
C LYS A 71 -9.76 -12.92 -5.41
N LYS A 72 -8.59 -13.40 -5.85
CA LYS A 72 -7.34 -12.65 -5.74
C LYS A 72 -7.30 -11.42 -6.61
N ILE A 73 -7.85 -11.48 -7.82
CA ILE A 73 -8.01 -10.30 -8.69
C ILE A 73 -8.91 -9.26 -8.01
N ALA A 74 -10.04 -9.67 -7.42
CA ALA A 74 -10.93 -8.76 -6.69
C ALA A 74 -10.26 -8.12 -5.46
N GLU A 75 -9.41 -8.87 -4.74
CA GLU A 75 -8.61 -8.31 -3.64
C GLU A 75 -7.62 -7.24 -4.15
N LEU A 76 -6.97 -7.47 -5.30
CA LEU A 76 -6.08 -6.48 -5.93
C LEU A 76 -6.86 -5.23 -6.35
N ASP A 77 -8.05 -5.38 -6.93
CA ASP A 77 -8.91 -4.26 -7.31
C ASP A 77 -9.32 -3.42 -6.09
N LEU A 78 -9.59 -4.08 -4.96
CA LEU A 78 -9.89 -3.39 -3.71
C LEU A 78 -8.67 -2.61 -3.20
N ILE A 79 -7.46 -3.19 -3.28
CA ILE A 79 -6.23 -2.50 -2.89
C ILE A 79 -6.01 -1.27 -3.78
N GLN A 80 -6.11 -1.42 -5.10
CA GLN A 80 -5.94 -0.34 -6.08
C GLN A 80 -6.96 0.80 -5.90
N LYS A 81 -8.16 0.50 -5.41
CA LYS A 81 -9.18 1.51 -5.12
C LYS A 81 -8.89 2.35 -3.87
N ASN A 82 -8.09 1.83 -2.94
CA ASN A 82 -7.85 2.42 -1.63
C ASN A 82 -6.45 3.08 -1.49
N ILE A 83 -5.66 3.06 -2.56
CA ILE A 83 -4.38 3.78 -2.68
C ILE A 83 -4.56 5.03 -3.53
#